data_AF-A0A932H412-F1
#
_entry.id   AF-A0A932H412-F1
#
_cell.length_a   1.000
_cell.length_b   1.000
_cell.length_c   1.000
_cell.angle_alpha   90.00
_cell.angle_beta   90.00
_cell.angle_gamma   90.00
#
_symmetry.space_group_name_H-M   'P 1'
#
loop_
_entity.id
_entity.type
_entity.pdbx_description
1 polymer ?
#
loop_
_entity_poly.entity_id
_entity_poly.type
_entity_poly.pdbx_seq_one_letter_code
_entity_poly.pdbx_strand_id
1 'polypeptide(L)'
;MRVLLALACLAFAGAASALETAREFAASGAPHLALARVEQLQPRHRGAAQWAEWEALRLALLVDLGRHGEALRRAADLPADVDRPALRQCFVAATRAAVAAGQGATARAFAARLLWQLETTAEETRAARLLVIESYLAERQGEAAFRAMLRFEQDYRPLERAVAERFVGRLLDLGLEKEAVNWLAALDDAGPLKLRLRLKAGLATPDAAIAQARAQLARGGGTEYWQVLEEAAEKQGNSVLRIEALEQRLHHRDGGRPRRGQSLAVALWQAYSKEAQAAANQNRLLQGDDAAWLDFAARRLGASPPQARALFAHLARSGATRETRFGAQLQLVFSLYQGGLDYTALNLFGEERAVAEALDPQVRLLLGNIAESRHLPNLAARYWQGLGAPPGIGAEEWQVRIATVQWRAGGREAAAGTMRALLKRAGALPDAATSRALALAREMHDAGKPDLAEEIVEALLPLASDVRARDILYALGEFAQSAARFAPAAERFLRAALASGSQPADALALQARLAAARNLARAGYRDDARAQYRWLLKHAKDPAQVETAQRELARL
;
A
#
# COMPACT_ATOMS: atom_id res chain seq x y z
N MET A 1 31.12 40.60 -24.50
CA MET A 1 31.69 39.26 -24.26
C MET A 1 31.80 38.86 -22.78
N ARG A 2 32.09 39.77 -21.83
CA ARG A 2 32.17 39.45 -20.38
C ARG A 2 30.82 39.19 -19.69
N VAL A 3 29.72 39.77 -20.18
CA VAL A 3 28.37 39.56 -19.61
C VAL A 3 27.77 38.20 -19.99
N LEU A 4 28.13 37.65 -21.15
CA LEU A 4 27.74 36.30 -21.57
C LEU A 4 28.45 35.19 -20.76
N LEU A 5 29.68 35.45 -20.27
CA LEU A 5 30.39 34.51 -19.39
C LEU A 5 29.79 34.46 -17.98
N ALA A 6 29.29 35.60 -17.45
CA ALA A 6 28.68 35.65 -16.12
C ALA A 6 27.31 34.97 -16.04
N LEU A 7 26.50 35.05 -17.11
CA LEU A 7 25.21 34.35 -17.21
C LEU A 7 25.37 32.83 -17.37
N ALA A 8 26.45 32.36 -18.02
CA ALA A 8 26.76 30.93 -18.07
C ALA A 8 27.14 30.38 -16.69
N CYS A 9 27.92 31.12 -15.89
CA CYS A 9 28.30 30.69 -14.53
C CYS A 9 27.11 30.64 -13.54
N LEU A 10 26.14 31.55 -13.65
CA LEU A 10 24.94 31.56 -12.81
C LEU A 10 23.96 30.42 -13.11
N ALA A 11 23.82 30.02 -14.38
CA ALA A 11 23.02 28.84 -14.76
C ALA A 11 23.65 27.53 -14.27
N PHE A 12 24.98 27.46 -14.26
CA PHE A 12 25.74 26.29 -13.77
C PHE A 12 25.59 26.07 -12.26
N ALA A 13 25.61 27.13 -11.45
CA ALA A 13 25.41 27.02 -10.01
C ALA A 13 23.99 26.56 -9.64
N GLY A 14 22.98 26.98 -10.42
CA GLY A 14 21.58 26.53 -10.27
C GLY A 14 21.35 25.06 -10.65
N ALA A 15 22.01 24.55 -11.69
CA ALA A 15 21.87 23.15 -12.12
C ALA A 15 22.55 22.17 -11.15
N ALA A 16 23.73 22.50 -10.64
CA ALA A 16 24.45 21.68 -9.66
C ALA A 16 23.69 21.57 -8.33
N SER A 17 23.18 22.70 -7.81
CA SER A 17 22.32 22.72 -6.62
C SER A 17 21.01 21.95 -6.84
N ALA A 18 20.41 22.02 -8.03
CA ALA A 18 19.18 21.29 -8.33
C ALA A 18 19.36 19.77 -8.39
N LEU A 19 20.51 19.29 -8.87
CA LEU A 19 20.87 17.87 -8.90
C LEU A 19 21.08 17.34 -7.48
N GLU A 20 21.80 18.07 -6.64
CA GLU A 20 21.98 17.70 -5.23
C GLU A 20 20.65 17.63 -4.48
N THR A 21 19.74 18.58 -4.65
CA THR A 21 18.40 18.50 -4.07
C THR A 21 17.63 17.25 -4.52
N ALA A 22 17.77 16.84 -5.79
CA ALA A 22 17.13 15.62 -6.28
C ALA A 22 17.74 14.37 -5.63
N ARG A 23 19.06 14.34 -5.39
CA ARG A 23 19.75 13.27 -4.65
C ARG A 23 19.28 13.23 -3.19
N GLU A 24 19.17 14.38 -2.52
CA GLU A 24 18.66 14.49 -1.15
C GLU A 24 17.23 13.98 -1.00
N PHE A 25 16.34 14.28 -1.95
CA PHE A 25 14.99 13.72 -1.96
C PHE A 25 14.99 12.20 -2.11
N ALA A 26 15.85 11.66 -2.97
CA ALA A 26 15.99 10.20 -3.10
C ALA A 26 16.49 9.58 -1.78
N ALA A 27 17.53 10.18 -1.17
CA ALA A 27 18.11 9.73 0.09
C ALA A 27 17.13 9.85 1.27
N SER A 28 16.20 10.82 1.22
CA SER A 28 15.17 11.03 2.24
C SER A 28 13.91 10.16 2.04
N GLY A 29 13.96 9.19 1.13
CA GLY A 29 12.84 8.26 0.89
C GLY A 29 11.72 8.82 0.01
N ALA A 30 11.98 9.87 -0.79
CA ALA A 30 11.03 10.46 -1.74
C ALA A 30 11.44 10.22 -3.21
N PRO A 31 11.57 8.96 -3.68
CA PRO A 31 12.09 8.65 -5.02
C PRO A 31 11.19 9.11 -6.16
N HIS A 32 9.86 9.16 -5.95
CA HIS A 32 8.93 9.70 -6.94
C HIS A 32 9.09 11.20 -7.15
N LEU A 33 9.31 11.97 -6.08
CA LEU A 33 9.55 13.41 -6.15
C LEU A 33 10.91 13.69 -6.78
N ALA A 34 11.94 12.92 -6.40
CA ALA A 34 13.24 12.98 -7.02
C ALA A 34 13.15 12.73 -8.54
N LEU A 35 12.42 11.69 -8.96
CA LEU A 35 12.28 11.38 -10.39
C LEU A 35 11.51 12.47 -11.15
N ALA A 36 10.42 12.99 -10.59
CA ALA A 36 9.67 14.09 -11.21
C ALA A 36 10.57 15.33 -11.42
N ARG A 37 11.44 15.61 -10.44
CA ARG A 37 12.42 16.71 -10.55
C ARG A 37 13.47 16.44 -11.64
N VAL A 38 13.96 15.21 -11.74
CA VAL A 38 14.89 14.79 -12.80
C VAL A 38 14.23 14.88 -14.19
N GLU A 39 12.94 14.55 -14.31
CA GLU A 39 12.18 14.68 -15.57
C GLU A 39 11.99 16.16 -15.98
N GLN A 40 11.86 17.06 -15.01
CA GLN A 40 11.70 18.49 -15.25
C GLN A 40 13.01 19.24 -15.53
N LEU A 41 14.08 18.90 -14.81
CA LEU A 41 15.29 19.73 -14.73
C LEU A 41 16.49 19.17 -15.46
N GLN A 42 16.50 17.89 -15.88
CA GLN A 42 17.63 17.37 -16.66
C GLN A 42 17.78 18.16 -17.97
N PRO A 43 19.02 18.55 -18.35
CA PRO A 43 19.28 19.19 -19.63
C PRO A 43 18.76 18.36 -20.82
N ARG A 44 18.16 19.01 -21.81
CA ARG A 44 17.64 18.32 -23.01
C ARG A 44 18.75 17.82 -23.93
N HIS A 45 19.87 18.54 -24.00
CA HIS A 45 21.00 18.20 -24.85
C HIS A 45 21.94 17.23 -24.14
N ARG A 46 22.28 16.10 -24.78
CA ARG A 46 23.06 15.02 -24.16
C ARG A 46 24.52 15.36 -23.87
N GLY A 47 25.10 16.29 -24.63
CA GLY A 47 26.44 16.83 -24.37
C GLY A 47 26.45 18.03 -23.41
N ALA A 48 25.32 18.38 -22.78
CA ALA A 48 25.30 19.45 -21.78
C ALA A 48 26.02 19.02 -20.49
N ALA A 49 26.56 19.99 -19.75
CA ALA A 49 27.24 19.72 -18.49
C ALA A 49 26.33 18.99 -17.50
N GLN A 50 26.89 18.04 -16.76
CA GLN A 50 26.20 17.19 -15.77
C GLN A 50 25.05 16.34 -16.33
N TRP A 51 24.79 16.35 -17.65
CA TRP A 51 23.71 15.53 -18.25
C TRP A 51 23.84 14.05 -17.87
N ALA A 52 25.07 13.54 -17.90
CA ALA A 52 25.41 12.17 -17.55
C ALA A 52 25.08 11.82 -16.10
N GLU A 53 25.32 12.74 -15.17
CA GLU A 53 25.01 12.54 -13.75
C GLU A 53 23.50 12.53 -13.49
N TRP A 54 22.76 13.41 -14.16
CA TRP A 54 21.30 13.39 -14.14
C TRP A 54 20.74 12.08 -14.72
N GLU A 55 21.36 11.56 -15.78
CA GLU A 55 20.94 10.30 -16.40
C GLU A 55 21.23 9.10 -15.48
N ALA A 56 22.40 9.08 -14.83
CA ALA A 56 22.75 8.07 -13.83
C ALA A 56 21.75 8.07 -12.66
N LEU A 57 21.41 9.25 -12.12
CA LEU A 57 20.40 9.40 -11.08
C LEU A 57 19.02 8.92 -11.57
N ARG A 58 18.61 9.28 -12.80
CA ARG A 58 17.36 8.81 -13.38
C ARG A 58 17.30 7.29 -13.44
N LEU A 59 18.35 6.65 -13.97
CA LEU A 59 18.39 5.19 -14.09
C LEU A 59 18.31 4.51 -12.73
N ALA A 60 19.02 5.02 -11.72
CA ALA A 60 18.93 4.53 -10.36
C ALA A 60 17.48 4.62 -9.81
N LEU A 61 16.86 5.81 -9.93
CA LEU A 61 15.47 6.03 -9.48
C LEU A 61 14.46 5.14 -10.22
N LEU A 62 14.62 4.95 -11.54
CA LEU A 62 13.76 4.06 -12.30
C LEU A 62 13.89 2.60 -11.83
N VAL A 63 15.09 2.16 -11.47
CA VAL A 63 15.32 0.83 -10.90
C VAL A 63 14.64 0.70 -9.54
N ASP A 64 14.83 1.68 -8.65
CA ASP A 64 14.27 1.68 -7.30
C ASP A 64 12.74 1.72 -7.32
N LEU A 65 12.15 2.41 -8.29
CA LEU A 65 10.70 2.49 -8.52
C LEU A 65 10.13 1.28 -9.30
N GLY A 66 10.94 0.28 -9.64
CA GLY A 66 10.50 -0.91 -10.37
C GLY A 66 10.16 -0.67 -11.85
N ARG A 67 10.55 0.47 -12.44
CA ARG A 67 10.37 0.85 -13.86
C ARG A 67 11.52 0.28 -14.72
N HIS A 68 11.83 -1.01 -14.55
CA HIS A 68 13.02 -1.66 -15.15
C HIS A 68 13.07 -1.59 -16.69
N GLY A 69 11.94 -1.76 -17.36
CA GLY A 69 11.89 -1.71 -18.84
C GLY A 69 12.22 -0.32 -19.40
N GLU A 70 11.95 0.75 -18.66
CA GLU A 70 12.35 2.09 -19.04
C GLU A 70 13.82 2.35 -18.78
N ALA A 71 14.32 1.92 -17.62
CA ALA A 71 15.75 2.00 -17.31
C ALA A 71 16.59 1.30 -18.38
N LEU A 72 16.18 0.11 -18.84
CA LEU A 72 16.90 -0.65 -19.86
C LEU A 72 16.90 0.02 -21.24
N ARG A 73 15.78 0.59 -21.67
CA ARG A 73 15.71 1.34 -22.94
C ARG A 73 16.67 2.53 -22.91
N ARG A 74 16.64 3.30 -21.83
CA ARG A 74 17.51 4.47 -21.67
C ARG A 74 18.99 4.09 -21.59
N ALA A 75 19.32 2.99 -20.90
CA ALA A 75 20.68 2.47 -20.81
C ALA A 75 21.23 1.97 -22.16
N ALA A 76 20.37 1.43 -23.04
CA ALA A 76 20.76 1.02 -24.39
C ALA A 76 21.08 2.23 -25.28
N ASP A 77 20.40 3.36 -25.05
CA ASP A 77 20.53 4.60 -25.84
C ASP A 77 21.59 5.58 -25.30
N LEU A 78 22.47 5.13 -24.39
CA LEU A 78 23.52 5.99 -23.82
C LEU A 78 24.52 6.45 -24.90
N PRO A 79 24.88 7.74 -24.94
CA PRO A 79 25.94 8.24 -25.83
C PRO A 79 27.29 7.53 -25.59
N ALA A 80 28.13 7.49 -26.63
CA ALA A 80 29.45 6.88 -26.54
C ALA A 80 30.46 7.73 -25.75
N ASP A 81 30.21 9.03 -25.63
CA ASP A 81 31.07 10.06 -25.02
C ASP A 81 30.68 10.42 -23.58
N VAL A 82 29.85 9.60 -22.93
CA VAL A 82 29.47 9.78 -21.53
C VAL A 82 30.70 9.70 -20.62
N ASP A 83 30.79 10.64 -19.67
CA ASP A 83 31.84 10.66 -18.65
C ASP A 83 31.90 9.32 -17.88
N ARG A 84 33.12 8.82 -17.65
CA ARG A 84 33.35 7.44 -17.17
C ARG A 84 32.69 7.16 -15.80
N PRO A 85 32.83 8.01 -14.76
CA PRO A 85 32.09 7.86 -13.51
C PRO A 85 30.58 7.71 -13.66
N ALA A 86 29.94 8.56 -14.46
CA ALA A 86 28.50 8.48 -14.69
C ALA A 86 28.12 7.24 -15.50
N LEU A 87 28.95 6.85 -16.47
CA LEU A 87 28.76 5.63 -17.26
C LEU A 87 28.83 4.37 -16.38
N ARG A 88 29.73 4.31 -15.39
CA ARG A 88 29.78 3.22 -14.39
C ARG A 88 28.46 3.09 -13.65
N GLN A 89 27.94 4.21 -13.11
CA GLN A 89 26.67 4.21 -12.39
C GLN A 89 25.50 3.77 -13.27
N CYS A 90 25.48 4.22 -14.53
CA CYS A 90 24.48 3.81 -15.51
C CYS A 90 24.51 2.29 -15.76
N PHE A 91 25.70 1.69 -15.94
CA PHE A 91 25.81 0.24 -16.15
C PHE A 91 25.49 -0.59 -14.90
N VAL A 92 25.80 -0.09 -13.70
CA VAL A 92 25.34 -0.72 -12.45
C VAL A 92 23.81 -0.74 -12.40
N ALA A 93 23.16 0.41 -12.65
CA ALA A 93 21.71 0.51 -12.67
C ALA A 93 21.09 -0.38 -13.77
N ALA A 94 21.64 -0.36 -14.99
CA ALA A 94 21.18 -1.20 -16.09
C ALA A 94 21.30 -2.70 -15.79
N THR A 95 22.41 -3.12 -15.18
CA THR A 95 22.61 -4.52 -14.77
C THR A 95 21.56 -4.92 -13.73
N ARG A 96 21.33 -4.10 -12.70
CA ARG A 96 20.28 -4.33 -11.69
C ARG A 96 18.89 -4.39 -12.31
N ALA A 97 18.58 -3.47 -13.23
CA ALA A 97 17.32 -3.46 -13.97
C ALA A 97 17.11 -4.75 -14.75
N ALA A 98 18.14 -5.24 -15.44
CA ALA A 98 18.09 -6.45 -16.24
C ALA A 98 17.91 -7.71 -15.37
N VAL A 99 18.63 -7.81 -14.24
CA VAL A 99 18.43 -8.89 -13.26
C VAL A 99 16.99 -8.89 -12.73
N ALA A 100 16.47 -7.73 -12.32
CA ALA A 100 15.11 -7.59 -11.81
C ALA A 100 14.04 -7.91 -12.88
N ALA A 101 14.31 -7.57 -14.14
CA ALA A 101 13.48 -7.94 -15.29
C ALA A 101 13.61 -9.44 -15.67
N GLY A 102 14.59 -10.15 -15.12
CA GLY A 102 14.95 -11.53 -15.49
C GLY A 102 15.51 -11.68 -16.90
N GLN A 103 16.17 -10.63 -17.41
CA GLN A 103 16.92 -10.64 -18.66
C GLN A 103 18.40 -10.89 -18.33
N GLY A 104 18.75 -12.12 -17.94
CA GLY A 104 20.08 -12.44 -17.42
C GLY A 104 21.20 -12.21 -18.45
N ALA A 105 20.99 -12.57 -19.71
CA ALA A 105 21.95 -12.32 -20.78
C ALA A 105 22.24 -10.81 -20.95
N THR A 106 21.21 -9.97 -20.94
CA THR A 106 21.34 -8.51 -20.98
C THR A 106 22.07 -7.97 -19.76
N ALA A 107 21.78 -8.51 -18.57
CA ALA A 107 22.50 -8.14 -17.35
C ALA A 107 24.00 -8.46 -17.46
N ARG A 108 24.36 -9.65 -17.97
CA ARG A 108 25.76 -10.04 -18.17
C ARG A 108 26.46 -9.18 -19.22
N ALA A 109 25.75 -8.73 -20.26
CA ALA A 109 26.31 -7.81 -21.25
C ALA A 109 26.68 -6.45 -20.64
N PHE A 110 25.79 -5.84 -19.84
CA PHE A 110 26.10 -4.59 -19.14
C PHE A 110 27.19 -4.77 -18.07
N ALA A 111 27.14 -5.87 -17.30
CA ALA A 111 28.17 -6.19 -16.31
C ALA A 111 29.54 -6.41 -16.95
N ALA A 112 29.61 -7.04 -18.14
CA ALA A 112 30.85 -7.22 -18.87
C ALA A 112 31.43 -5.87 -19.33
N ARG A 113 30.59 -4.94 -19.81
CA ARG A 113 31.05 -3.58 -20.14
C ARG A 113 31.59 -2.86 -18.90
N LEU A 114 30.89 -2.97 -17.77
CA LEU A 114 31.35 -2.39 -16.51
C LEU A 114 32.69 -2.98 -16.04
N LEU A 115 32.85 -4.30 -16.06
CA LEU A 115 34.01 -5.00 -15.52
C LEU A 115 35.25 -4.96 -16.42
N TRP A 116 35.07 -4.93 -17.74
CA TRP A 116 36.17 -5.07 -18.70
C TRP A 116 36.50 -3.79 -19.47
N GLN A 117 35.59 -2.81 -19.56
CA GLN A 117 35.80 -1.58 -20.33
C GLN A 117 36.02 -0.35 -19.44
N LEU A 118 35.68 -0.43 -18.15
CA LEU A 118 35.80 0.68 -17.20
C LEU A 118 36.71 0.28 -16.05
N GLU A 119 37.47 1.24 -15.53
CA GLU A 119 38.22 1.06 -14.29
C GLU A 119 37.23 1.08 -13.12
N THR A 120 37.10 -0.05 -12.43
CA THR A 120 36.23 -0.22 -11.27
C THR A 120 37.03 -0.32 -9.99
N THR A 121 36.47 0.16 -8.88
CA THR A 121 37.03 -0.11 -7.56
C THR A 121 36.87 -1.59 -7.20
N ALA A 122 37.59 -2.06 -6.17
CA ALA A 122 37.44 -3.44 -5.68
C ALA A 122 36.00 -3.73 -5.23
N GLU A 123 35.33 -2.75 -4.62
CA GLU A 123 33.95 -2.86 -4.16
C GLU A 123 32.96 -2.90 -5.34
N GLU A 124 33.13 -2.04 -6.35
CA GLU A 124 32.32 -2.05 -7.57
C GLU A 124 32.47 -3.38 -8.31
N THR A 125 33.70 -3.90 -8.38
CA THR A 125 34.00 -5.21 -8.97
C THR A 125 33.29 -6.34 -8.22
N ARG A 126 33.34 -6.33 -6.89
CA ARG A 126 32.64 -7.30 -6.02
C ARG A 126 31.14 -7.25 -6.27
N ALA A 127 30.55 -6.04 -6.26
CA ALA A 127 29.11 -5.85 -6.47
C ALA A 127 28.67 -6.30 -7.88
N ALA A 128 29.44 -5.96 -8.92
CA ALA A 128 29.14 -6.36 -10.29
C ALA A 128 29.20 -7.88 -10.47
N ARG A 129 30.15 -8.57 -9.84
CA ARG A 129 30.24 -10.04 -9.87
C ARG A 129 29.03 -10.70 -9.19
N LEU A 130 28.53 -10.14 -8.08
CA LEU A 130 27.29 -10.62 -7.46
C LEU A 130 26.09 -10.47 -8.40
N LEU A 131 25.99 -9.35 -9.13
CA LEU A 131 24.93 -9.16 -10.13
C LEU A 131 25.04 -10.15 -11.29
N VAL A 132 26.25 -10.54 -11.71
CA VAL A 132 26.45 -11.62 -12.69
C VAL A 132 25.91 -12.95 -12.15
N ILE A 133 26.18 -13.29 -10.89
CA ILE A 133 25.63 -14.50 -10.27
C ILE A 133 24.10 -14.45 -10.20
N GLU A 134 23.54 -13.33 -9.77
CA GLU A 134 22.09 -13.11 -9.73
C GLU A 134 21.44 -13.20 -11.11
N SER A 135 22.14 -12.80 -12.17
CA SER A 135 21.65 -12.92 -13.55
C SER A 135 21.41 -14.37 -13.97
N TYR A 136 22.28 -15.29 -13.55
CA TYR A 136 22.11 -16.73 -13.83
C TYR A 136 20.93 -17.29 -13.04
N LEU A 137 20.79 -16.89 -11.76
CA LEU A 137 19.64 -17.26 -10.94
C LEU A 137 18.32 -16.72 -11.50
N ALA A 138 18.33 -15.53 -12.12
CA ALA A 138 17.15 -14.93 -12.74
C ALA A 138 16.68 -15.70 -13.98
N GLU A 139 17.61 -16.37 -14.68
CA GLU A 139 17.35 -17.27 -15.82
C GLU A 139 17.19 -18.74 -15.41
N ARG A 140 17.08 -19.02 -14.09
CA ARG A 140 17.01 -20.39 -13.53
C ARG A 140 18.20 -21.28 -13.88
N GLN A 141 19.34 -20.70 -14.26
CA GLN A 141 20.60 -21.40 -14.52
C GLN A 141 21.39 -21.61 -13.23
N GLY A 142 20.80 -22.34 -12.28
CA GLY A 142 21.34 -22.45 -10.92
C GLY A 142 22.73 -23.09 -10.84
N GLU A 143 23.05 -24.07 -11.70
CA GLU A 143 24.39 -24.68 -11.76
C GLU A 143 25.47 -23.70 -12.26
N ALA A 144 25.13 -22.82 -13.21
CA ALA A 144 26.03 -21.77 -13.67
C ALA A 144 26.25 -20.73 -12.56
N ALA A 145 25.17 -20.36 -11.86
CA ALA A 145 25.24 -19.48 -10.70
C ALA A 145 26.10 -20.08 -9.57
N PHE A 146 25.97 -21.39 -9.32
CA PHE A 146 26.76 -22.14 -8.34
C PHE A 146 28.26 -22.07 -8.66
N ARG A 147 28.67 -22.40 -9.89
CA ARG A 147 30.07 -22.31 -10.32
C ARG A 147 30.62 -20.89 -10.21
N ALA A 148 29.83 -19.89 -10.60
CA ALA A 148 30.21 -18.50 -10.49
C ALA A 148 30.36 -18.06 -9.02
N MET A 149 29.50 -18.54 -8.12
CA MET A 149 29.60 -18.28 -6.68
C MET A 149 30.82 -18.94 -6.06
N LEU A 150 31.17 -20.18 -6.43
CA LEU A 150 32.42 -20.82 -5.97
C LEU A 150 33.64 -19.99 -6.36
N ARG A 151 33.66 -19.46 -7.59
CA ARG A 151 34.75 -18.59 -8.04
C ARG A 151 34.76 -17.27 -7.27
N PHE A 152 33.59 -16.68 -7.03
CA PHE A 152 33.47 -15.47 -6.22
C PHE A 152 34.00 -15.70 -4.80
N GLU A 153 33.63 -16.82 -4.19
CA GLU A 153 34.05 -17.16 -2.84
C GLU A 153 35.59 -17.26 -2.74
N GLN A 154 36.27 -17.87 -3.72
CA GLN A 154 37.74 -17.95 -3.75
C GLN A 154 38.41 -16.57 -3.62
N ASP A 155 37.83 -15.54 -4.24
CA ASP A 155 38.38 -14.18 -4.24
C ASP A 155 37.93 -13.36 -3.01
N TYR A 156 36.88 -13.79 -2.29
CA TYR A 156 36.23 -13.01 -1.21
C TYR A 156 35.88 -13.86 0.04
N ARG A 157 36.78 -14.74 0.50
CA ARG A 157 36.57 -15.50 1.75
C ARG A 157 36.82 -14.66 3.02
N PRO A 158 36.02 -14.83 4.09
CA PRO A 158 34.78 -15.62 4.16
C PRO A 158 33.60 -14.91 3.48
N LEU A 159 32.63 -15.70 2.98
CA LEU A 159 31.42 -15.14 2.38
C LEU A 159 30.58 -14.43 3.45
N GLU A 160 30.17 -13.20 3.14
CA GLU A 160 29.27 -12.42 4.00
C GLU A 160 27.92 -13.14 4.17
N ARG A 161 27.43 -13.25 5.41
CA ARG A 161 26.20 -13.99 5.75
C ARG A 161 25.00 -13.57 4.89
N ALA A 162 24.77 -12.27 4.70
CA ALA A 162 23.65 -11.78 3.90
C ALA A 162 23.73 -12.23 2.42
N VAL A 163 24.93 -12.31 1.87
CA VAL A 163 25.16 -12.82 0.51
C VAL A 163 24.90 -14.33 0.45
N ALA A 164 25.40 -15.08 1.45
CA ALA A 164 25.17 -16.52 1.56
C ALA A 164 23.68 -16.85 1.70
N GLU A 165 22.95 -16.17 2.59
CA GLU A 165 21.52 -16.37 2.82
C GLU A 165 20.70 -16.09 1.57
N ARG A 166 20.97 -14.96 0.89
CA ARG A 166 20.29 -14.63 -0.37
C ARG A 166 20.56 -15.68 -1.44
N PHE A 167 21.80 -16.15 -1.58
CA PHE A 167 22.18 -17.13 -2.59
C PHE A 167 21.57 -18.50 -2.32
N VAL A 168 21.70 -19.01 -1.09
CA VAL A 168 21.13 -20.29 -0.66
C VAL A 168 19.61 -20.29 -0.81
N GLY A 169 18.92 -19.21 -0.41
CA GLY A 169 17.48 -19.09 -0.60
C GLY A 169 17.05 -19.28 -2.05
N ARG A 170 17.79 -18.68 -2.99
CA ARG A 170 17.52 -18.83 -4.44
C ARG A 170 17.83 -20.22 -4.97
N LEU A 171 18.88 -20.89 -4.48
CA LEU A 171 19.16 -22.28 -4.85
C LEU A 171 18.04 -23.22 -4.36
N LEU A 172 17.55 -23.03 -3.12
CA LEU A 172 16.44 -23.82 -2.59
C LEU A 172 15.13 -23.62 -3.35
N ASP A 173 14.89 -22.41 -3.87
CA ASP A 173 13.74 -22.11 -4.73
C ASP A 173 13.87 -22.75 -6.13
N LEU A 174 15.09 -23.05 -6.57
CA LEU A 174 15.38 -23.78 -7.81
C LEU A 174 15.45 -25.30 -7.64
N GLY A 175 15.31 -25.82 -6.41
CA GLY A 175 15.44 -27.25 -6.14
C GLY A 175 16.88 -27.77 -6.18
N LEU A 176 17.85 -26.90 -5.88
CA LEU A 176 19.28 -27.22 -5.85
C LEU A 176 19.76 -27.36 -4.41
N GLU A 177 19.16 -28.30 -3.68
CA GLU A 177 19.47 -28.51 -2.26
C GLU A 177 20.91 -28.98 -2.05
N LYS A 178 21.40 -29.85 -2.94
CA LYS A 178 22.73 -30.46 -2.82
C LYS A 178 23.83 -29.41 -2.94
N GLU A 179 23.68 -28.49 -3.88
CA GLU A 179 24.59 -27.36 -4.08
C GLU A 179 24.51 -26.37 -2.91
N ALA A 180 23.30 -26.12 -2.40
CA ALA A 180 23.07 -25.18 -1.31
C ALA A 180 23.74 -25.60 0.02
N VAL A 181 23.90 -26.91 0.27
CA VAL A 181 24.56 -27.44 1.49
C VAL A 181 26.00 -26.92 1.65
N ASN A 182 26.68 -26.55 0.56
CA ASN A 182 28.05 -26.02 0.61
C ASN A 182 28.20 -24.76 1.49
N TRP A 183 27.13 -23.97 1.66
CA TRP A 183 27.14 -22.76 2.48
C TRP A 183 26.38 -22.90 3.80
N LEU A 184 26.05 -24.13 4.24
CA LEU A 184 25.28 -24.37 5.47
C LEU A 184 25.94 -23.72 6.71
N ALA A 185 27.26 -23.72 6.78
CA ALA A 185 28.03 -23.13 7.89
C ALA A 185 28.00 -21.58 7.88
N ALA A 186 27.73 -20.96 6.74
CA ALA A 186 27.65 -19.50 6.59
C ALA A 186 26.26 -18.94 6.96
N LEU A 187 25.27 -19.81 7.23
CA LEU A 187 23.91 -19.42 7.60
C LEU A 187 23.75 -19.34 9.11
N ASP A 188 22.85 -18.44 9.55
CA ASP A 188 22.45 -18.33 10.94
C ASP A 188 21.91 -19.66 11.52
N ASP A 189 22.47 -20.09 12.64
CA ASP A 189 22.12 -21.34 13.34
C ASP A 189 20.66 -21.35 13.79
N ALA A 190 20.16 -20.19 14.22
CA ALA A 190 18.78 -19.98 14.62
C ALA A 190 17.92 -19.43 13.47
N GLY A 191 18.40 -19.49 12.22
CA GLY A 191 17.73 -18.93 11.07
C GLY A 191 16.73 -19.90 10.41
N PRO A 192 15.56 -19.43 9.94
CA PRO A 192 14.57 -20.26 9.24
C PRO A 192 15.13 -20.84 7.94
N LEU A 193 16.02 -20.12 7.25
CA LEU A 193 16.63 -20.58 6.00
C LEU A 193 17.54 -21.81 6.22
N LYS A 194 18.32 -21.83 7.30
CA LYS A 194 19.17 -22.97 7.63
C LYS A 194 18.32 -24.20 7.96
N LEU A 195 17.26 -24.01 8.72
CA LEU A 195 16.30 -25.08 9.03
C LEU A 195 15.64 -25.63 7.76
N ARG A 196 15.22 -24.74 6.85
CA ARG A 196 14.68 -25.10 5.53
C ARG A 196 15.66 -25.92 4.70
N LEU A 197 16.92 -25.49 4.62
CA LEU A 197 17.98 -26.21 3.91
C LEU A 197 18.19 -27.61 4.52
N ARG A 198 18.28 -27.72 5.85
CA ARG A 198 18.44 -29.01 6.55
C ARG A 198 17.28 -29.96 6.25
N LEU A 199 16.04 -29.47 6.32
CA LEU A 199 14.85 -30.25 5.99
C LEU A 199 14.87 -30.75 4.54
N LYS A 200 15.16 -29.85 3.59
CA LYS A 200 15.16 -30.16 2.17
C LYS A 200 16.29 -31.13 1.78
N ALA A 201 17.47 -30.96 2.37
CA ALA A 201 18.63 -31.83 2.17
C ALA A 201 18.56 -33.16 2.95
N GLY A 202 17.51 -33.40 3.75
CA GLY A 202 17.37 -34.62 4.55
C GLY A 202 18.25 -34.69 5.80
N LEU A 203 18.82 -33.55 6.22
CA LEU A 203 19.64 -33.41 7.44
C LEU A 203 18.81 -33.13 8.71
N ALA A 204 17.49 -32.98 8.55
CA ALA A 204 16.52 -32.87 9.63
C ALA A 204 15.23 -33.60 9.23
N THR A 205 14.60 -34.30 10.18
CA THR A 205 13.29 -34.93 9.95
C THR A 205 12.18 -33.88 9.89
N PRO A 206 11.06 -34.14 9.21
CA PRO A 206 9.92 -33.23 9.20
C PRO A 206 9.42 -32.87 10.60
N ASP A 207 9.32 -33.83 11.51
CA ASP A 207 8.85 -33.60 12.89
C ASP A 207 9.78 -32.66 13.68
N ALA A 208 11.10 -32.85 13.55
CA ALA A 208 12.07 -31.98 14.20
C ALA A 208 11.99 -30.54 13.64
N ALA A 209 11.83 -30.40 12.32
CA ALA A 209 11.65 -29.10 11.68
C ALA A 209 10.36 -28.41 12.12
N ILE A 210 9.25 -29.16 12.25
CA ILE A 210 7.97 -28.64 12.74
C ILE A 210 8.09 -28.17 14.18
N ALA A 211 8.66 -28.99 15.06
CA ALA A 211 8.85 -28.64 16.47
C ALA A 211 9.70 -27.38 16.64
N GLN A 212 10.82 -27.30 15.90
CA GLN A 212 11.71 -26.14 15.95
C GLN A 212 11.03 -24.88 15.40
N ALA A 213 10.34 -24.97 14.26
CA ALA A 213 9.65 -23.81 13.68
C ALA A 213 8.51 -23.30 14.59
N ARG A 214 7.72 -24.20 15.20
CA ARG A 214 6.69 -23.82 16.18
C ARG A 214 7.27 -23.14 17.42
N ALA A 215 8.37 -23.68 17.96
CA ALA A 215 9.04 -23.09 19.11
C ALA A 215 9.55 -21.67 18.82
N GLN A 216 10.05 -21.43 17.61
CA GLN A 216 10.52 -20.10 17.20
C GLN A 216 9.36 -19.13 16.99
N LEU A 217 8.28 -19.54 16.32
CA LEU A 217 7.07 -18.72 16.17
C LEU A 217 6.46 -18.33 17.53
N ALA A 218 6.42 -19.25 18.49
CA ALA A 218 5.94 -18.97 19.85
C ALA A 218 6.79 -17.94 20.61
N ARG A 219 8.07 -17.79 20.25
CA ARG A 219 8.99 -16.79 20.81
C ARG A 219 9.00 -15.47 20.03
N GLY A 220 8.08 -15.29 19.08
CA GLY A 220 8.05 -14.11 18.20
C GLY A 220 9.08 -14.15 17.07
N GLY A 221 9.52 -15.35 16.67
CA GLY A 221 10.38 -15.54 15.50
C GLY A 221 9.72 -15.08 14.19
N GLY A 222 10.53 -14.84 13.17
CA GLY A 222 10.10 -14.30 11.87
C GLY A 222 9.03 -15.14 11.15
N THR A 223 8.27 -14.49 10.27
CA THR A 223 7.16 -15.12 9.52
C THR A 223 7.64 -16.18 8.51
N GLU A 224 8.92 -16.18 8.18
CA GLU A 224 9.58 -17.14 7.30
C GLU A 224 9.54 -18.58 7.86
N TYR A 225 9.37 -18.74 9.18
CA TYR A 225 9.16 -20.05 9.79
C TYR A 225 7.89 -20.75 9.31
N TRP A 226 6.87 -20.00 8.87
CA TRP A 226 5.69 -20.59 8.23
C TRP A 226 6.01 -21.29 6.91
N GLN A 227 7.05 -20.85 6.18
CA GLN A 227 7.51 -21.56 4.99
C GLN A 227 8.17 -22.90 5.35
N VAL A 228 8.92 -22.96 6.44
CA VAL A 228 9.48 -24.24 6.93
C VAL A 228 8.36 -25.20 7.30
N LEU A 229 7.32 -24.71 8.00
CA LEU A 229 6.16 -25.53 8.37
C LEU A 229 5.42 -26.07 7.15
N GLU A 230 5.19 -25.25 6.13
CA GLU A 230 4.58 -25.69 4.87
C GLU A 230 5.38 -26.83 4.22
N GLU A 231 6.69 -26.64 4.02
CA GLU A 231 7.55 -27.62 3.35
C GLU A 231 7.68 -28.92 4.16
N ALA A 232 7.70 -28.83 5.49
CA ALA A 232 7.72 -30.00 6.38
C ALA A 232 6.39 -30.76 6.34
N ALA A 233 5.28 -30.02 6.40
CA ALA A 233 3.94 -30.58 6.33
C ALA A 233 3.68 -31.29 4.99
N GLU A 234 4.17 -30.73 3.88
CA GLU A 234 4.11 -31.37 2.57
C GLU A 234 4.89 -32.70 2.54
N LYS A 235 6.11 -32.74 3.10
CA LYS A 235 6.90 -33.98 3.20
C LYS A 235 6.24 -35.05 4.08
N GLN A 236 5.53 -34.64 5.14
CA GLN A 236 4.83 -35.55 6.04
C GLN A 236 3.45 -36.00 5.49
N GLY A 237 2.91 -35.30 4.48
CA GLY A 237 1.52 -35.47 4.07
C GLY A 237 0.50 -34.88 5.06
N ASN A 238 0.94 -33.99 5.96
CA ASN A 238 0.07 -33.30 6.91
C ASN A 238 -0.63 -32.10 6.24
N SER A 239 -1.73 -32.38 5.56
CA SER A 239 -2.53 -31.41 4.80
C SER A 239 -3.08 -30.26 5.65
N VAL A 240 -3.55 -30.54 6.86
CA VAL A 240 -4.10 -29.52 7.78
C VAL A 240 -3.03 -28.51 8.19
N LEU A 241 -1.84 -28.98 8.58
CA LEU A 241 -0.72 -28.10 8.92
C LEU A 241 -0.25 -27.30 7.70
N ARG A 242 -0.25 -27.91 6.52
CA ARG A 242 0.11 -27.22 5.27
C ARG A 242 -0.84 -26.07 4.98
N ILE A 243 -2.15 -26.27 5.18
CA ILE A 243 -3.16 -25.22 5.01
C ILE A 243 -2.92 -24.08 5.99
N GLU A 244 -2.73 -24.38 7.27
CA GLU A 244 -2.46 -23.36 8.29
C GLU A 244 -1.22 -22.52 7.92
N ALA A 245 -0.13 -23.18 7.52
CA ALA A 245 1.09 -22.51 7.10
C ALA A 245 0.88 -21.61 5.87
N LEU A 246 0.13 -22.07 4.87
CA LEU A 246 -0.20 -21.28 3.68
C LEU A 246 -1.09 -20.08 4.01
N GLU A 247 -2.08 -20.25 4.88
CA GLU A 247 -2.94 -19.17 5.36
C GLU A 247 -2.13 -18.08 6.05
N GLN A 248 -1.21 -18.46 6.95
CA GLN A 248 -0.36 -17.53 7.68
C GLN A 248 0.64 -16.81 6.75
N ARG A 249 1.24 -17.53 5.79
CA ARG A 249 2.11 -16.90 4.78
C ARG A 249 1.36 -15.90 3.92
N LEU A 250 0.10 -16.21 3.58
CA LEU A 250 -0.73 -15.29 2.80
C LEU A 250 -1.19 -14.09 3.65
N HIS A 251 -1.32 -14.26 4.97
CA HIS A 251 -1.62 -13.19 5.91
C HIS A 251 -0.48 -12.18 6.04
N HIS A 252 0.74 -12.69 6.25
CA HIS A 252 1.94 -11.88 6.45
C HIS A 252 2.62 -11.42 5.16
N ARG A 253 1.96 -11.62 4.02
CA ARG A 253 2.49 -11.17 2.74
C ARG A 253 2.43 -9.64 2.70
N ASP A 254 3.58 -9.00 2.86
CA ASP A 254 3.74 -7.58 2.53
C ASP A 254 3.25 -7.39 1.08
N GLY A 255 2.45 -6.35 0.85
CA GLY A 255 1.76 -6.04 -0.42
C GLY A 255 2.65 -5.86 -1.67
N GLY A 256 3.90 -6.31 -1.63
CA GLY A 256 4.79 -6.47 -2.76
C GLY A 256 4.28 -7.48 -3.78
N ARG A 257 4.53 -7.14 -5.05
CA ARG A 257 4.20 -7.95 -6.24
C ARG A 257 4.57 -9.43 -6.02
N PRO A 258 3.76 -10.38 -6.53
CA PRO A 258 4.13 -11.79 -6.49
C PRO A 258 5.53 -11.99 -7.07
N ARG A 259 6.45 -12.55 -6.27
CA ARG A 259 7.68 -13.13 -6.79
C ARG A 259 7.28 -14.13 -7.88
N ARG A 260 8.00 -14.13 -9.01
CA ARG A 260 7.78 -15.08 -10.11
C ARG A 260 7.76 -16.51 -9.54
N GLY A 261 6.58 -17.13 -9.51
CA GLY A 261 6.27 -18.39 -8.84
C GLY A 261 4.75 -18.63 -8.85
N GLN A 262 4.31 -19.84 -8.48
CA GLN A 262 2.89 -20.11 -8.29
C GLN A 262 2.37 -19.23 -7.15
N SER A 263 1.25 -18.56 -7.36
CA SER A 263 0.63 -17.73 -6.33
C SER A 263 0.36 -18.58 -5.07
N LEU A 264 0.67 -18.02 -3.90
CA LEU A 264 0.33 -18.62 -2.61
C LEU A 264 -1.18 -18.87 -2.48
N ALA A 265 -2.02 -18.00 -3.06
CA ALA A 265 -3.47 -18.20 -3.08
C ALA A 265 -3.85 -19.41 -3.94
N VAL A 266 -3.19 -19.61 -5.10
CA VAL A 266 -3.40 -20.81 -5.93
C VAL A 266 -2.97 -22.07 -5.18
N ALA A 267 -1.81 -22.04 -4.52
CA ALA A 267 -1.35 -23.16 -3.70
C ALA A 267 -2.32 -23.48 -2.55
N LEU A 268 -2.86 -22.44 -1.90
CA LEU A 268 -3.85 -22.58 -0.82
C LEU A 268 -5.18 -23.17 -1.34
N TRP A 269 -5.71 -22.69 -2.47
CA TRP A 269 -6.91 -23.28 -3.10
C TRP A 269 -6.71 -24.77 -3.45
N GLN A 270 -5.51 -25.15 -3.90
CA GLN A 270 -5.18 -26.54 -4.19
C GLN A 270 -5.09 -27.38 -2.90
N ALA A 271 -4.46 -26.84 -1.84
CA ALA A 271 -4.36 -27.51 -0.55
C ALA A 271 -5.74 -27.73 0.08
N TYR A 272 -6.61 -26.71 0.05
CA TYR A 272 -8.01 -26.83 0.48
C TYR A 272 -8.75 -27.94 -0.27
N SER A 273 -8.65 -27.98 -1.61
CA SER A 273 -9.35 -28.99 -2.40
C SER A 273 -8.89 -30.41 -2.06
N LYS A 274 -7.59 -30.63 -1.87
CA LYS A 274 -7.04 -31.94 -1.52
C LYS A 274 -7.48 -32.39 -0.12
N GLU A 275 -7.41 -31.49 0.86
CA GLU A 275 -7.82 -31.80 2.23
C GLU A 275 -9.33 -32.07 2.32
N ALA A 276 -10.16 -31.26 1.67
CA ALA A 276 -11.60 -31.44 1.67
C ALA A 276 -12.01 -32.81 1.10
N GLN A 277 -11.38 -33.23 0.00
CA GLN A 277 -11.62 -34.55 -0.60
C GLN A 277 -11.15 -35.69 0.31
N ALA A 278 -9.95 -35.56 0.92
CA ALA A 278 -9.45 -36.56 1.85
C ALA A 278 -10.37 -36.71 3.08
N ALA A 279 -10.76 -35.60 3.69
CA ALA A 279 -11.66 -35.57 4.83
C ALA A 279 -13.05 -36.12 4.49
N ALA A 280 -13.61 -35.75 3.34
CA ALA A 280 -14.90 -36.26 2.88
C ALA A 280 -14.88 -37.78 2.64
N ASN A 281 -13.85 -38.30 1.97
CA ASN A 281 -13.70 -39.74 1.74
C ASN A 281 -13.57 -40.52 3.06
N GLN A 282 -12.77 -40.01 4.01
CA GLN A 282 -12.61 -40.63 5.32
C GLN A 282 -13.93 -40.66 6.12
N ASN A 283 -14.78 -39.64 5.96
CA ASN A 283 -16.05 -39.52 6.66
C ASN A 283 -17.26 -39.98 5.82
N ARG A 284 -17.02 -40.62 4.66
CA ARG A 284 -18.03 -41.16 3.73
C ARG A 284 -19.08 -40.12 3.31
N LEU A 285 -18.67 -38.87 3.14
CA LEU A 285 -19.56 -37.82 2.64
C LEU A 285 -19.82 -38.03 1.16
N LEU A 286 -21.09 -38.09 0.77
CA LEU A 286 -21.49 -38.30 -0.62
C LEU A 286 -21.29 -37.02 -1.44
N GLN A 287 -20.80 -37.17 -2.67
CA GLN A 287 -20.71 -36.04 -3.59
C GLN A 287 -22.12 -35.58 -3.98
N GLY A 288 -22.37 -34.27 -3.87
CA GLY A 288 -23.68 -33.67 -4.15
C GLY A 288 -24.60 -33.55 -2.93
N ASP A 289 -24.26 -34.16 -1.78
CA ASP A 289 -24.95 -33.91 -0.51
C ASP A 289 -24.35 -32.68 0.20
N ASP A 290 -24.56 -31.51 -0.38
CA ASP A 290 -24.02 -30.24 0.12
C ASP A 290 -24.36 -29.99 1.60
N ALA A 291 -25.53 -30.45 2.07
CA ALA A 291 -25.98 -30.26 3.45
C ALA A 291 -25.12 -31.05 4.45
N ALA A 292 -24.83 -32.32 4.16
CA ALA A 292 -23.95 -33.14 4.99
C ALA A 292 -22.52 -32.56 5.03
N TRP A 293 -22.03 -32.03 3.91
CA TRP A 293 -20.72 -31.37 3.85
C TRP A 293 -20.69 -30.08 4.69
N LEU A 294 -21.74 -29.27 4.64
CA LEU A 294 -21.85 -28.04 5.45
C LEU A 294 -21.90 -28.34 6.95
N ASP A 295 -22.73 -29.29 7.37
CA ASP A 295 -22.81 -29.70 8.79
C ASP A 295 -21.46 -30.25 9.29
N PHE A 296 -20.81 -31.10 8.48
CA PHE A 296 -19.49 -31.61 8.81
C PHE A 296 -18.45 -30.48 8.93
N ALA A 297 -18.44 -29.52 8.00
CA ALA A 297 -17.55 -28.36 8.06
C ALA A 297 -17.81 -27.51 9.31
N ALA A 298 -19.07 -27.24 9.65
CA ALA A 298 -19.44 -26.45 10.82
C ALA A 298 -18.96 -27.08 12.14
N ARG A 299 -19.10 -28.40 12.30
CA ARG A 299 -18.61 -29.12 13.49
C ARG A 299 -17.08 -29.06 13.64
N ARG A 300 -16.35 -28.86 12.54
CA ARG A 300 -14.88 -28.75 12.55
C ARG A 300 -14.39 -27.35 12.84
N LEU A 301 -15.23 -26.31 12.81
CA LEU A 301 -14.80 -24.92 13.06
C LEU A 301 -14.06 -24.75 14.39
N GLY A 302 -14.55 -25.38 15.47
CA GLY A 302 -13.90 -25.30 16.79
C GLY A 302 -12.73 -26.25 16.98
N ALA A 303 -12.77 -27.44 16.35
CA ALA A 303 -11.77 -28.49 16.57
C ALA A 303 -10.56 -28.41 15.62
N SER A 304 -10.80 -28.05 14.36
CA SER A 304 -9.78 -27.91 13.32
C SER A 304 -10.23 -26.85 12.31
N PRO A 305 -10.05 -25.55 12.63
CA PRO A 305 -10.42 -24.47 11.73
C PRO A 305 -9.83 -24.59 10.30
N PRO A 306 -8.56 -24.99 10.09
CA PRO A 306 -8.03 -25.16 8.73
C PRO A 306 -8.77 -26.23 7.92
N GLN A 307 -9.18 -27.34 8.55
CA GLN A 307 -9.97 -28.38 7.90
C GLN A 307 -11.39 -27.91 7.57
N ALA A 308 -12.03 -27.17 8.50
CA ALA A 308 -13.34 -26.55 8.24
C ALA A 308 -13.28 -25.59 7.04
N ARG A 309 -12.25 -24.72 6.99
CA ARG A 309 -12.01 -23.81 5.87
C ARG A 309 -11.76 -24.55 4.57
N ALA A 310 -11.06 -25.68 4.58
CA ALA A 310 -10.89 -26.53 3.39
C ALA A 310 -12.24 -27.02 2.82
N LEU A 311 -13.14 -27.49 3.69
CA LEU A 311 -14.46 -27.96 3.31
C LEU A 311 -15.33 -26.82 2.75
N PHE A 312 -15.35 -25.66 3.41
CA PHE A 312 -16.03 -24.47 2.88
C PHE A 312 -15.44 -24.01 1.55
N ALA A 313 -14.12 -24.00 1.41
CA ALA A 313 -13.44 -23.67 0.15
C ALA A 313 -13.80 -24.63 -0.99
N HIS A 314 -13.99 -25.92 -0.69
CA HIS A 314 -14.48 -26.88 -1.67
C HIS A 314 -15.90 -26.52 -2.10
N LEU A 315 -16.84 -26.42 -1.16
CA LEU A 315 -18.24 -26.12 -1.44
C LEU A 315 -18.45 -24.76 -2.11
N ALA A 316 -17.62 -23.76 -1.81
CA ALA A 316 -17.62 -22.46 -2.47
C ALA A 316 -17.39 -22.54 -3.99
N ARG A 317 -16.72 -23.61 -4.46
CA ARG A 317 -16.40 -23.83 -5.87
C ARG A 317 -17.23 -24.94 -6.52
N SER A 318 -17.57 -25.98 -5.78
CA SER A 318 -18.21 -27.21 -6.31
C SER A 318 -19.64 -27.43 -5.83
N GLY A 319 -20.15 -26.62 -4.89
CA GLY A 319 -21.52 -26.76 -4.39
C GLY A 319 -22.54 -26.76 -5.53
N ALA A 320 -23.55 -27.61 -5.45
CA ALA A 320 -24.51 -27.84 -6.52
C ALA A 320 -25.35 -26.58 -6.80
N THR A 321 -25.83 -25.94 -5.74
CA THR A 321 -26.66 -24.73 -5.83
C THR A 321 -25.83 -23.45 -5.69
N ARG A 322 -26.36 -22.33 -6.18
CA ARG A 322 -25.72 -21.02 -6.02
C ARG A 322 -25.69 -20.63 -4.54
N GLU A 323 -26.75 -20.96 -3.82
CA GLU A 323 -26.97 -20.71 -2.41
C GLU A 323 -25.92 -21.44 -1.56
N THR A 324 -25.65 -22.73 -1.84
CA THR A 324 -24.56 -23.47 -1.17
C THR A 324 -23.23 -22.78 -1.41
N ARG A 325 -22.91 -22.45 -2.67
CA ARG A 325 -21.62 -21.83 -3.01
C ARG A 325 -21.45 -20.50 -2.29
N PHE A 326 -22.49 -19.68 -2.25
CA PHE A 326 -22.49 -18.38 -1.59
C PHE A 326 -22.38 -18.49 -0.07
N GLY A 327 -23.16 -19.38 0.55
CA GLY A 327 -23.06 -19.65 1.98
C GLY A 327 -21.66 -20.15 2.37
N ALA A 328 -21.07 -21.04 1.57
CA ALA A 328 -19.72 -21.56 1.81
C ALA A 328 -18.62 -20.50 1.62
N GLN A 329 -18.75 -19.61 0.62
CA GLN A 329 -17.85 -18.46 0.48
C GLN A 329 -17.92 -17.56 1.73
N LEU A 330 -19.13 -17.26 2.22
CA LEU A 330 -19.32 -16.44 3.41
C LEU A 330 -18.71 -17.07 4.65
N GLN A 331 -18.95 -18.37 4.88
CA GLN A 331 -18.36 -19.09 6.01
C GLN A 331 -16.83 -19.17 5.94
N LEU A 332 -16.25 -19.33 4.75
CA LEU A 332 -14.79 -19.30 4.58
C LEU A 332 -14.21 -17.93 4.95
N VAL A 333 -14.76 -16.84 4.40
CA VAL A 333 -14.27 -15.47 4.69
C VAL A 333 -14.47 -15.15 6.18
N PHE A 334 -15.62 -15.50 6.75
CA PHE A 334 -15.91 -15.26 8.16
C PHE A 334 -14.96 -16.05 9.07
N SER A 335 -14.70 -17.33 8.78
CA SER A 335 -13.75 -18.15 9.55
C SER A 335 -12.31 -17.62 9.48
N LEU A 336 -11.89 -17.11 8.32
CA LEU A 336 -10.59 -16.44 8.19
C LEU A 336 -10.54 -15.16 9.04
N TYR A 337 -11.57 -14.32 8.95
CA TYR A 337 -11.66 -13.07 9.72
C TYR A 337 -11.66 -13.32 11.23
N GLN A 338 -12.47 -14.27 11.73
CA GLN A 338 -12.48 -14.65 13.14
C GLN A 338 -11.13 -15.22 13.62
N GLY A 339 -10.38 -15.86 12.72
CA GLY A 339 -9.02 -16.33 12.98
C GLY A 339 -7.94 -15.24 12.95
N GLY A 340 -8.31 -13.97 12.73
CA GLY A 340 -7.37 -12.86 12.56
C GLY A 340 -6.63 -12.88 11.22
N LEU A 341 -7.11 -13.65 10.24
CA LEU A 341 -6.47 -13.88 8.93
C LEU A 341 -7.02 -12.93 7.84
N ASP A 342 -7.25 -11.66 8.18
CA ASP A 342 -7.87 -10.66 7.33
C ASP A 342 -7.20 -10.52 5.96
N TYR A 343 -5.86 -10.38 5.95
CA TYR A 343 -5.09 -10.30 4.70
C TYR A 343 -5.14 -11.60 3.90
N THR A 344 -5.25 -12.76 4.54
CA THR A 344 -5.47 -14.04 3.84
C THR A 344 -6.80 -14.00 3.11
N ALA A 345 -7.88 -13.55 3.77
CA ALA A 345 -9.19 -13.40 3.12
C ALA A 345 -9.11 -12.43 1.92
N LEU A 346 -8.50 -11.25 2.10
CA LEU A 346 -8.36 -10.26 1.03
C LEU A 346 -7.51 -10.78 -0.14
N ASN A 347 -6.39 -11.45 0.13
CA ASN A 347 -5.47 -11.94 -0.89
C ASN A 347 -6.02 -13.18 -1.60
N LEU A 348 -6.72 -14.07 -0.89
CA LEU A 348 -7.29 -15.30 -1.46
C LEU A 348 -8.40 -14.99 -2.48
N PHE A 349 -9.21 -13.97 -2.19
CA PHE A 349 -10.33 -13.53 -3.05
C PHE A 349 -9.97 -12.37 -3.99
N GLY A 350 -8.83 -11.71 -3.78
CA GLY A 350 -8.39 -10.54 -4.55
C GLY A 350 -7.69 -10.86 -5.87
N GLU A 351 -7.11 -12.07 -6.03
CA GLU A 351 -6.47 -12.48 -7.28
C GLU A 351 -7.47 -12.55 -8.44
N GLU A 352 -7.04 -12.05 -9.61
CA GLU A 352 -7.80 -11.75 -10.87
C GLU A 352 -8.67 -12.88 -11.45
N ARG A 353 -8.82 -14.02 -10.77
CA ARG A 353 -9.67 -15.14 -11.21
C ARG A 353 -11.02 -15.23 -10.50
N ALA A 354 -11.28 -14.44 -9.45
CA ALA A 354 -12.64 -14.25 -8.95
C ALA A 354 -13.27 -13.06 -9.70
N VAL A 355 -14.08 -13.34 -10.72
CA VAL A 355 -14.97 -12.33 -11.31
C VAL A 355 -15.83 -11.78 -10.17
N ALA A 356 -15.86 -10.47 -9.95
CA ALA A 356 -16.57 -9.88 -8.80
C ALA A 356 -18.06 -10.27 -8.75
N GLU A 357 -18.66 -10.60 -9.90
CA GLU A 357 -20.04 -11.10 -10.03
C GLU A 357 -20.22 -12.55 -9.56
N ALA A 358 -19.15 -13.33 -9.50
CA ALA A 358 -19.14 -14.71 -9.00
C ALA A 358 -19.10 -14.78 -7.46
N LEU A 359 -18.85 -13.65 -6.81
CA LEU A 359 -18.88 -13.53 -5.35
C LEU A 359 -20.26 -13.14 -4.86
N ASP A 360 -20.67 -13.78 -3.78
CA ASP A 360 -21.87 -13.39 -3.04
C ASP A 360 -21.83 -11.91 -2.60
N PRO A 361 -22.94 -11.15 -2.70
CA PRO A 361 -22.99 -9.75 -2.25
C PRO A 361 -22.59 -9.55 -0.78
N GLN A 362 -22.93 -10.46 0.13
CA GLN A 362 -22.54 -10.37 1.54
C GLN A 362 -21.05 -10.64 1.73
N VAL A 363 -20.47 -11.58 0.97
CA VAL A 363 -19.01 -11.80 0.92
C VAL A 363 -18.29 -10.54 0.46
N ARG A 364 -18.77 -9.91 -0.62
CA ARG A 364 -18.21 -8.66 -1.13
C ARG A 364 -18.33 -7.53 -0.10
N LEU A 365 -19.46 -7.41 0.57
CA LEU A 365 -19.64 -6.45 1.65
C LEU A 365 -18.62 -6.68 2.78
N LEU A 366 -18.47 -7.92 3.25
CA LEU A 366 -17.54 -8.30 4.31
C LEU A 366 -16.09 -8.04 3.91
N LEU A 367 -15.66 -8.49 2.73
CA LEU A 367 -14.30 -8.24 2.22
C LEU A 367 -14.02 -6.74 2.06
N GLY A 368 -15.00 -5.96 1.60
CA GLY A 368 -14.84 -4.51 1.52
C GLY A 368 -14.77 -3.83 2.89
N ASN A 369 -15.52 -4.31 3.89
CA ASN A 369 -15.40 -3.84 5.29
C ASN A 369 -14.01 -4.15 5.86
N ILE A 370 -13.49 -5.36 5.62
CA ILE A 370 -12.13 -5.75 6.02
C ILE A 370 -11.09 -4.86 5.31
N ALA A 371 -11.26 -4.62 4.01
CA ALA A 371 -10.34 -3.76 3.27
C ALA A 371 -10.37 -2.30 3.77
N GLU A 372 -11.55 -1.76 4.09
CA GLU A 372 -11.67 -0.41 4.66
C GLU A 372 -10.98 -0.31 6.03
N SER A 373 -11.21 -1.27 6.93
CA SER A 373 -10.58 -1.27 8.27
C SER A 373 -9.06 -1.43 8.23
N ARG A 374 -8.53 -2.05 7.17
CA ARG A 374 -7.09 -2.18 6.91
C ARG A 374 -6.49 -1.04 6.08
N HIS A 375 -7.25 0.04 5.87
CA HIS A 375 -6.83 1.21 5.09
C HIS A 375 -6.41 0.86 3.64
N LEU A 376 -7.14 -0.08 3.01
CA LEU A 376 -6.96 -0.50 1.62
C LEU A 376 -8.13 0.00 0.74
N PRO A 377 -8.25 1.32 0.48
CA PRO A 377 -9.43 1.90 -0.14
C PRO A 377 -9.68 1.41 -1.57
N ASN A 378 -8.62 1.08 -2.33
CA ASN A 378 -8.74 0.49 -3.66
C ASN A 378 -9.48 -0.85 -3.64
N LEU A 379 -9.14 -1.72 -2.69
CA LEU A 379 -9.79 -3.02 -2.55
C LEU A 379 -11.21 -2.88 -2.02
N ALA A 380 -11.43 -1.99 -1.05
CA ALA A 380 -12.77 -1.72 -0.53
C ALA A 380 -13.72 -1.21 -1.64
N ALA A 381 -13.28 -0.23 -2.45
CA ALA A 381 -14.04 0.28 -3.59
C ALA A 381 -14.38 -0.84 -4.59
N ARG A 382 -13.41 -1.70 -4.93
CA ARG A 382 -13.61 -2.82 -5.86
C ARG A 382 -14.66 -3.80 -5.33
N TYR A 383 -14.60 -4.18 -4.07
CA TYR A 383 -15.55 -5.13 -3.50
C TYR A 383 -16.97 -4.55 -3.45
N TRP A 384 -17.13 -3.29 -3.07
CA TRP A 384 -18.45 -2.66 -2.94
C TRP A 384 -19.08 -2.16 -4.24
N GLN A 385 -18.35 -2.20 -5.37
CA GLN A 385 -18.83 -1.70 -6.65
C GLN A 385 -20.19 -2.29 -7.06
N GLY A 386 -21.22 -1.45 -7.15
CA GLY A 386 -22.57 -1.87 -7.56
C GLY A 386 -23.37 -2.60 -6.48
N LEU A 387 -22.91 -2.64 -5.23
CA LEU A 387 -23.71 -3.14 -4.11
C LEU A 387 -24.69 -2.06 -3.61
N GLY A 388 -25.91 -2.50 -3.31
CA GLY A 388 -26.88 -1.70 -2.57
C GLY A 388 -26.48 -1.51 -1.10
N ALA A 389 -27.21 -0.66 -0.40
CA ALA A 389 -26.97 -0.44 1.03
C ALA A 389 -27.22 -1.71 1.83
N PRO A 390 -26.31 -2.07 2.77
CA PRO A 390 -26.49 -3.25 3.59
C PRO A 390 -27.59 -3.04 4.65
N PRO A 391 -28.17 -4.12 5.21
CA PRO A 391 -29.17 -4.02 6.26
C PRO A 391 -28.67 -3.18 7.45
N GLY A 392 -29.51 -2.25 7.92
CA GLY A 392 -29.18 -1.36 9.04
C GLY A 392 -28.39 -0.10 8.67
N ILE A 393 -27.96 0.06 7.42
CA ILE A 393 -27.35 1.31 6.92
C ILE A 393 -28.29 1.96 5.90
N GLY A 394 -28.60 3.24 6.10
CA GLY A 394 -29.42 4.01 5.16
C GLY A 394 -28.77 4.13 3.78
N ALA A 395 -29.57 4.27 2.73
CA ALA A 395 -29.07 4.36 1.36
C ALA A 395 -28.13 5.56 1.16
N GLU A 396 -28.47 6.69 1.76
CA GLU A 396 -27.71 7.93 1.73
C GLU A 396 -26.38 7.77 2.45
N GLU A 397 -26.41 7.17 3.65
CA GLU A 397 -25.20 6.90 4.43
C GLU A 397 -24.23 5.98 3.67
N TRP A 398 -24.77 4.96 2.99
CA TRP A 398 -24.00 4.05 2.17
C TRP A 398 -23.33 4.74 0.99
N GLN A 399 -24.04 5.62 0.28
CA GLN A 399 -23.48 6.38 -0.84
C GLN A 399 -22.34 7.31 -0.39
N VAL A 400 -22.49 7.97 0.76
CA VAL A 400 -21.40 8.81 1.31
C VAL A 400 -20.18 7.94 1.65
N ARG A 401 -20.38 6.77 2.27
CA ARG A 401 -19.27 5.84 2.58
C ARG A 401 -18.56 5.34 1.31
N ILE A 402 -19.31 5.00 0.26
CA ILE A 402 -18.74 4.66 -1.06
C ILE A 402 -17.90 5.82 -1.59
N ALA A 403 -18.43 7.04 -1.59
CA ALA A 403 -17.72 8.21 -2.09
C ALA A 403 -16.42 8.48 -1.30
N THR A 404 -16.44 8.31 0.03
CA THR A 404 -15.25 8.44 0.88
C THR A 404 -14.18 7.43 0.49
N VAL A 405 -14.55 6.17 0.29
CA VAL A 405 -13.59 5.13 -0.11
C VAL A 405 -13.08 5.35 -1.53
N GLN A 406 -13.93 5.75 -2.48
CA GLN A 406 -13.52 6.12 -3.84
C GLN A 406 -12.51 7.28 -3.83
N TRP A 407 -12.74 8.29 -2.99
CA TRP A 407 -11.83 9.43 -2.84
C TRP A 407 -10.46 8.99 -2.36
N ARG A 408 -10.42 8.19 -1.27
CA ARG A 408 -9.18 7.65 -0.70
C ARG A 408 -8.48 6.65 -1.61
N ALA A 409 -9.20 6.01 -2.52
CA ALA A 409 -8.67 5.17 -3.60
C ALA A 409 -8.03 5.98 -4.75
N GLY A 410 -8.10 7.31 -4.71
CA GLY A 410 -7.63 8.20 -5.79
C GLY A 410 -8.64 8.38 -6.93
N GLY A 411 -9.82 7.74 -6.85
CA GLY A 411 -10.93 7.88 -7.79
C GLY A 411 -11.72 9.17 -7.58
N ARG A 412 -11.06 10.33 -7.76
CA ARG A 412 -11.61 11.66 -7.45
C ARG A 412 -12.90 11.97 -8.21
N GLU A 413 -12.94 11.67 -9.50
CA GLU A 413 -14.12 11.91 -10.34
C GLU A 413 -15.28 10.98 -9.97
N ALA A 414 -14.99 9.71 -9.66
CA ALA A 414 -16.00 8.77 -9.20
C ALA A 414 -16.62 9.21 -7.87
N ALA A 415 -15.79 9.63 -6.91
CA ALA A 415 -16.25 10.15 -5.62
C ALA A 415 -17.13 11.40 -5.79
N ALA A 416 -16.68 12.37 -6.59
CA ALA A 416 -17.45 13.58 -6.89
C ALA A 416 -18.78 13.25 -7.59
N GLY A 417 -18.76 12.31 -8.55
CA GLY A 417 -19.95 11.83 -9.24
C GLY A 417 -20.96 11.20 -8.29
N THR A 418 -20.51 10.33 -7.39
CA THR A 418 -21.34 9.71 -6.36
C THR A 418 -21.97 10.76 -5.43
N MET A 419 -21.18 11.72 -4.95
CA MET A 419 -21.69 12.81 -4.10
C MET A 419 -22.71 13.68 -4.82
N ARG A 420 -22.43 14.14 -6.05
CA ARG A 420 -23.37 14.95 -6.84
C ARG A 420 -24.67 14.20 -7.14
N ALA A 421 -24.59 12.91 -7.42
CA ALA A 421 -25.77 12.08 -7.66
C ALA A 421 -26.63 11.92 -6.41
N LEU A 422 -26.00 11.75 -5.23
CA LEU A 422 -26.69 11.72 -3.94
C LEU A 422 -27.41 13.06 -3.67
N LEU A 423 -26.68 14.17 -3.78
CA LEU A 423 -27.20 15.52 -3.48
C LEU A 423 -28.34 15.95 -4.41
N LYS A 424 -28.37 15.46 -5.66
CA LYS A 424 -29.48 15.73 -6.60
C LYS A 424 -30.76 14.97 -6.28
N ARG A 425 -30.67 13.82 -5.61
CA ARG A 425 -31.79 12.88 -5.42
C ARG A 425 -32.36 12.90 -4.01
N ALA A 426 -31.59 13.34 -3.02
CA ALA A 426 -31.95 13.21 -1.62
C ALA A 426 -32.92 14.31 -1.16
N GLY A 427 -33.90 13.91 -0.35
CA GLY A 427 -34.55 14.81 0.62
C GLY A 427 -33.59 15.10 1.79
N ALA A 428 -34.14 15.52 2.94
CA ALA A 428 -33.32 15.75 4.14
C ALA A 428 -32.40 14.54 4.43
N LEU A 429 -31.10 14.79 4.58
CA LEU A 429 -30.09 13.78 4.81
C LEU A 429 -30.01 13.42 6.30
N PRO A 430 -29.84 12.13 6.66
CA PRO A 430 -29.55 11.75 8.03
C PRO A 430 -28.29 12.42 8.56
N ASP A 431 -28.27 12.74 9.86
CA ASP A 431 -27.15 13.40 10.54
C ASP A 431 -25.81 12.67 10.36
N ALA A 432 -25.83 11.33 10.40
CA ALA A 432 -24.64 10.50 10.20
C ALA A 432 -24.07 10.65 8.78
N ALA A 433 -24.95 10.65 7.76
CA ALA A 433 -24.56 10.84 6.37
C ALA A 433 -24.01 12.26 6.14
N THR A 434 -24.68 13.27 6.70
CA THR A 434 -24.26 14.68 6.63
C THR A 434 -22.89 14.89 7.28
N SER A 435 -22.65 14.32 8.46
CA SER A 435 -21.36 14.43 9.17
C SER A 435 -20.23 13.79 8.37
N ARG A 436 -20.45 12.61 7.79
CA ARG A 436 -19.44 11.92 6.96
C ARG A 436 -19.20 12.66 5.64
N ALA A 437 -20.23 13.24 5.03
CA ALA A 437 -20.10 14.03 3.81
C ALA A 437 -19.30 15.31 4.05
N LEU A 438 -19.52 15.98 5.19
CA LEU A 438 -18.73 17.13 5.62
C LEU A 438 -17.27 16.77 5.87
N ALA A 439 -16.99 15.63 6.51
CA ALA A 439 -15.63 15.13 6.71
C ALA A 439 -14.93 14.85 5.36
N LEU A 440 -15.63 14.22 4.42
CA LEU A 440 -15.11 14.00 3.07
C LEU A 440 -14.79 15.31 2.35
N ALA A 441 -15.65 16.32 2.45
CA ALA A 441 -15.37 17.62 1.83
C ALA A 441 -14.15 18.31 2.44
N ARG A 442 -13.93 18.18 3.76
CA ARG A 442 -12.69 18.66 4.41
C ARG A 442 -11.46 17.93 3.85
N GLU A 443 -11.52 16.60 3.71
CA GLU A 443 -10.45 15.83 3.05
C GLU A 443 -10.19 16.29 1.60
N MET A 444 -11.25 16.69 0.86
CA MET A 444 -11.13 17.24 -0.49
C MET A 444 -10.44 18.61 -0.50
N HIS A 445 -10.81 19.48 0.45
CA HIS A 445 -10.20 20.81 0.61
C HIS A 445 -8.70 20.68 0.93
N ASP A 446 -8.35 19.88 1.93
CA ASP A 446 -6.97 19.64 2.37
C ASP A 446 -6.09 19.04 1.26
N ALA A 447 -6.68 18.23 0.38
CA ALA A 447 -6.01 17.65 -0.78
C ALA A 447 -5.86 18.61 -1.98
N GLY A 448 -6.15 19.91 -1.79
CA GLY A 448 -6.01 20.94 -2.82
C GLY A 448 -7.13 20.96 -3.85
N LYS A 449 -8.35 20.52 -3.47
CA LYS A 449 -9.57 20.64 -4.29
C LYS A 449 -10.63 21.50 -3.58
N PRO A 450 -10.31 22.76 -3.25
CA PRO A 450 -11.20 23.63 -2.49
C PRO A 450 -12.53 23.92 -3.21
N ASP A 451 -12.51 24.09 -4.53
CA ASP A 451 -13.74 24.39 -5.30
C ASP A 451 -14.75 23.25 -5.24
N LEU A 452 -14.26 22.00 -5.35
CA LEU A 452 -15.10 20.81 -5.24
C LEU A 452 -15.64 20.63 -3.82
N ALA A 453 -14.80 20.91 -2.81
CA ALA A 453 -15.20 20.85 -1.42
C ALA A 453 -16.30 21.87 -1.09
N GLU A 454 -16.15 23.12 -1.55
CA GLU A 454 -17.16 24.16 -1.38
C GLU A 454 -18.45 23.80 -2.13
N GLU A 455 -18.38 23.34 -3.39
CA GLU A 455 -19.54 22.88 -4.17
C GLU A 455 -20.36 21.84 -3.40
N ILE A 456 -19.72 20.81 -2.86
CA ILE A 456 -20.39 19.73 -2.11
C ILE A 456 -20.99 20.26 -0.81
N VAL A 457 -20.27 21.09 -0.06
CA VAL A 457 -20.74 21.57 1.25
C VAL A 457 -21.88 22.57 1.12
N GLU A 458 -21.86 23.43 0.11
CA GLU A 458 -22.98 24.33 -0.19
C GLU A 458 -24.25 23.55 -0.56
N ALA A 459 -24.10 22.49 -1.36
CA ALA A 459 -25.21 21.62 -1.72
C ALA A 459 -25.73 20.76 -0.55
N LEU A 460 -24.90 20.50 0.48
CA LEU A 460 -25.33 19.80 1.71
C LEU A 460 -26.19 20.68 2.62
N LEU A 461 -25.96 21.99 2.65
CA LEU A 461 -26.62 22.92 3.57
C LEU A 461 -28.16 22.82 3.58
N PRO A 462 -28.88 22.84 2.43
CA PRO A 462 -30.34 22.75 2.43
C PRO A 462 -30.89 21.36 2.79
N LEU A 463 -30.03 20.34 2.85
CA LEU A 463 -30.42 18.96 3.14
C LEU A 463 -30.17 18.57 4.60
N ALA A 464 -29.47 19.42 5.36
CA ALA A 464 -29.05 19.13 6.73
C ALA A 464 -30.14 19.46 7.76
N SER A 465 -30.14 18.77 8.90
CA SER A 465 -30.87 19.20 10.10
C SER A 465 -30.32 20.54 10.61
N ASP A 466 -31.07 21.28 11.44
CA ASP A 466 -30.62 22.58 11.97
C ASP A 466 -29.27 22.50 12.70
N VAL A 467 -29.05 21.41 13.44
CA VAL A 467 -27.78 21.16 14.14
C VAL A 467 -26.64 20.99 13.13
N ARG A 468 -26.87 20.24 12.04
CA ARG A 468 -25.83 19.98 11.03
C ARG A 468 -25.63 21.13 10.06
N ALA A 469 -26.68 21.90 9.75
CA ALA A 469 -26.61 23.11 8.97
C ALA A 469 -25.64 24.11 9.61
N ARG A 470 -25.61 24.17 10.94
CA ARG A 470 -24.67 24.97 11.70
C ARG A 470 -23.20 24.54 11.51
N ASP A 471 -22.91 23.25 11.60
CA ASP A 471 -21.57 22.72 11.36
C ASP A 471 -21.09 22.98 9.92
N ILE A 472 -22.02 22.84 8.97
CA ILE A 472 -21.79 23.13 7.54
C ILE A 472 -21.48 24.61 7.33
N LEU A 473 -22.26 25.54 7.91
CA LEU A 473 -22.02 26.97 7.82
C LEU A 473 -20.65 27.35 8.40
N TYR A 474 -20.27 26.74 9.52
CA TYR A 474 -18.96 26.95 10.10
C TYR A 474 -17.84 26.48 9.15
N ALA A 475 -17.97 25.29 8.56
CA ALA A 475 -17.01 24.76 7.59
C ALA A 475 -16.89 25.62 6.31
N LEU A 476 -18.01 26.11 5.77
CA LEU A 476 -18.00 27.05 4.64
C LEU A 476 -17.27 28.36 5.00
N GLY A 477 -17.40 28.81 6.24
CA GLY A 477 -16.63 29.94 6.78
C GLY A 477 -15.13 29.67 6.74
N GLU A 478 -14.69 28.48 7.18
CA GLU A 478 -13.29 28.06 7.15
C GLU A 478 -12.75 27.98 5.71
N PHE A 479 -13.52 27.39 4.80
CA PHE A 479 -13.16 27.30 3.38
C PHE A 479 -12.99 28.69 2.76
N ALA A 480 -13.95 29.59 2.99
CA ALA A 480 -13.87 30.97 2.49
C ALA A 480 -12.69 31.74 3.09
N GLN A 481 -12.42 31.57 4.39
CA GLN A 481 -11.28 32.19 5.06
C GLN A 481 -9.95 31.70 4.48
N SER A 482 -9.83 30.40 4.20
CA SER A 482 -8.63 29.81 3.57
C SER A 482 -8.37 30.36 2.16
N ALA A 483 -9.43 30.72 1.44
CA ALA A 483 -9.38 31.36 0.13
C ALA A 483 -9.23 32.90 0.21
N ALA A 484 -8.94 33.45 1.40
CA ALA A 484 -8.87 34.90 1.67
C ALA A 484 -10.15 35.69 1.32
N ARG A 485 -11.30 35.02 1.19
CA ARG A 485 -12.62 35.65 1.00
C ARG A 485 -13.20 36.02 2.36
N PHE A 486 -12.63 37.05 2.98
CA PHE A 486 -12.91 37.40 4.38
C PHE A 486 -14.35 37.86 4.62
N ALA A 487 -14.97 38.62 3.72
CA ALA A 487 -16.36 39.06 3.90
C ALA A 487 -17.37 37.88 3.85
N PRO A 488 -17.32 36.98 2.84
CA PRO A 488 -18.14 35.76 2.85
C PRO A 488 -17.84 34.83 4.04
N ALA A 489 -16.58 34.74 4.47
CA ALA A 489 -16.22 33.93 5.64
C ALA A 489 -16.90 34.45 6.91
N ALA A 490 -16.87 35.77 7.13
CA ALA A 490 -17.51 36.39 8.28
C ALA A 490 -19.03 36.16 8.30
N GLU A 491 -19.70 36.31 7.15
CA GLU A 491 -21.14 36.07 7.05
C GLU A 491 -21.51 34.63 7.45
N ARG A 492 -20.80 33.65 6.90
CA ARG A 492 -21.03 32.22 7.17
C ARG A 492 -20.80 31.87 8.65
N PHE A 493 -19.75 32.41 9.25
CA PHE A 493 -19.51 32.25 10.69
C PHE A 493 -20.59 32.91 11.56
N LEU A 494 -21.08 34.10 11.20
CA LEU A 494 -22.18 34.74 11.93
C LEU A 494 -23.47 33.93 11.83
N ARG A 495 -23.80 33.42 10.65
CA ARG A 495 -24.96 32.54 10.45
C ARG A 495 -24.84 31.25 11.30
N ALA A 496 -23.64 30.65 11.36
CA ALA A 496 -23.39 29.51 12.23
C ALA A 496 -23.54 29.86 13.73
N ALA A 497 -23.14 31.06 14.14
CA ALA A 497 -23.32 31.50 15.52
C ALA A 497 -24.80 31.75 15.88
N LEU A 498 -25.58 32.31 14.95
CA LEU A 498 -26.98 32.67 15.14
C LEU A 498 -27.93 31.45 15.07
N ALA A 499 -27.50 30.36 14.44
CA ALA A 499 -28.25 29.11 14.42
C ALA A 499 -28.39 28.45 15.81
N SER A 500 -27.60 28.87 16.82
CA SER A 500 -27.76 28.47 18.21
C SER A 500 -28.92 29.27 18.84
N GLY A 501 -30.15 28.76 18.73
CA GLY A 501 -31.34 29.37 19.35
C GLY A 501 -31.35 29.36 20.88
N SER A 502 -30.28 28.89 21.53
CA SER A 502 -30.14 28.72 22.98
C SER A 502 -29.42 29.89 23.66
N GLN A 503 -30.00 30.38 24.76
CA GLN A 503 -29.29 31.15 25.78
C GLN A 503 -29.02 30.25 26.99
N PRO A 504 -27.81 30.26 27.57
CA PRO A 504 -26.62 31.01 27.14
C PRO A 504 -25.98 30.45 25.86
N ALA A 505 -25.22 31.28 25.15
CA ALA A 505 -24.49 30.88 23.95
C ALA A 505 -23.48 29.76 24.26
N ASP A 506 -23.45 28.74 23.41
CA ASP A 506 -22.52 27.62 23.55
C ASP A 506 -21.12 27.92 23.00
N ALA A 507 -20.19 26.97 23.20
CA ALA A 507 -18.79 27.12 22.79
C ALA A 507 -18.62 27.37 21.29
N LEU A 508 -19.41 26.69 20.44
CA LEU A 508 -19.34 26.87 18.99
C LEU A 508 -19.83 28.26 18.56
N ALA A 509 -20.84 28.83 19.24
CA ALA A 509 -21.34 30.18 18.93
C ALA A 509 -20.29 31.25 19.29
N LEU A 510 -19.60 31.08 20.42
CA LEU A 510 -18.47 31.92 20.83
C LEU A 510 -17.32 31.84 19.82
N GLN A 511 -16.92 30.63 19.42
CA GLN A 511 -15.86 30.41 18.45
C GLN A 511 -16.21 31.00 17.08
N ALA A 512 -17.43 30.78 16.59
CA ALA A 512 -17.91 31.31 15.32
C ALA A 512 -17.95 32.85 15.32
N ARG A 513 -18.41 33.49 16.40
CA ARG A 513 -18.38 34.96 16.50
C ARG A 513 -16.96 35.53 16.55
N LEU A 514 -16.03 34.83 17.20
CA LEU A 514 -14.62 35.24 17.20
C LEU A 514 -14.01 35.14 15.79
N ALA A 515 -14.28 34.05 15.07
CA ALA A 515 -13.88 33.88 13.69
C ALA A 515 -14.50 34.94 12.77
N ALA A 516 -15.79 35.24 12.94
CA ALA A 516 -16.47 36.32 12.22
C ALA A 516 -15.83 37.68 12.46
N ALA A 517 -15.58 38.06 13.72
CA ALA A 517 -14.97 39.35 14.07
C ALA A 517 -13.61 39.56 13.40
N ARG A 518 -12.76 38.52 13.40
CA ARG A 518 -11.45 38.53 12.73
C ARG A 518 -11.58 38.70 11.21
N ASN A 519 -12.54 38.01 10.61
CA ASN A 519 -12.76 38.08 9.16
C ASN A 519 -13.39 39.44 8.74
N LEU A 520 -14.32 40.01 9.53
CA LEU A 520 -14.86 41.36 9.32
C LEU A 520 -13.75 42.43 9.35
N ALA A 521 -12.86 42.34 10.34
CA ALA A 521 -11.70 43.21 10.46
C ALA A 521 -10.80 43.17 9.21
N ARG A 522 -10.46 41.96 8.75
CA ARG A 522 -9.65 41.74 7.54
C ARG A 522 -10.34 42.18 6.25
N ALA A 523 -11.67 42.13 6.23
CA ALA A 523 -12.48 42.62 5.12
C ALA A 523 -12.70 44.15 5.12
N GLY A 524 -12.26 44.86 6.18
CA GLY A 524 -12.41 46.32 6.30
C GLY A 524 -13.64 46.79 7.07
N TYR A 525 -14.51 45.89 7.52
CA TYR A 525 -15.73 46.19 8.30
C TYR A 525 -15.41 46.36 9.79
N ARG A 526 -14.67 47.43 10.14
CA ARG A 526 -14.13 47.62 11.49
C ARG A 526 -15.20 47.80 12.57
N ASP A 527 -16.27 48.53 12.27
CA ASP A 527 -17.33 48.77 13.26
C ASP A 527 -18.13 47.50 13.55
N ASP A 528 -18.40 46.68 12.53
CA ASP A 528 -19.03 45.36 12.71
C ASP A 528 -18.12 44.42 13.50
N ALA A 529 -16.82 44.42 13.22
CA ALA A 529 -15.84 43.65 14.00
C ALA A 529 -15.82 44.07 15.48
N ARG A 530 -15.81 45.38 15.77
CA ARG A 530 -15.90 45.92 17.14
C ARG A 530 -17.17 45.46 17.85
N ALA A 531 -18.31 45.45 17.15
CA ALA A 531 -19.58 44.98 17.71
C ALA A 531 -19.50 43.50 18.13
N GLN A 532 -18.90 42.64 17.31
CA GLN A 532 -18.73 41.22 17.63
C GLN A 532 -17.75 40.99 18.79
N TYR A 533 -16.60 41.69 18.83
CA TYR A 533 -15.66 41.57 19.95
C TYR A 533 -16.27 42.03 21.27
N ARG A 534 -17.01 43.16 21.28
CA ARG A 534 -17.72 43.63 22.47
C ARG A 534 -18.80 42.65 22.92
N TRP A 535 -19.48 41.98 21.99
CA TRP A 535 -20.42 40.92 22.33
C TRP A 535 -19.71 39.74 23.01
N LEU A 536 -18.55 39.31 22.51
CA LEU A 536 -17.77 38.23 23.10
C LEU A 536 -17.31 38.55 24.53
N LEU A 537 -16.84 39.78 24.80
CA LEU A 537 -16.44 40.19 26.15
C LEU A 537 -17.57 40.12 27.19
N LYS A 538 -18.83 40.19 26.74
CA LYS A 538 -20.01 40.09 27.62
C LYS A 538 -20.47 38.65 27.86
N HIS A 539 -20.18 37.72 26.95
CA HIS A 539 -20.78 36.38 26.94
C HIS A 539 -19.76 35.23 27.07
N ALA A 540 -18.50 35.46 26.71
CA ALA A 540 -17.42 34.48 26.86
C ALA A 540 -17.00 34.37 28.33
N LYS A 541 -16.90 33.13 28.83
CA LYS A 541 -16.35 32.84 30.17
C LYS A 541 -14.90 32.38 30.12
N ASP A 542 -14.43 31.97 28.95
CA ASP A 542 -13.06 31.50 28.72
C ASP A 542 -12.08 32.69 28.68
N PRO A 543 -11.10 32.77 29.61
CA PRO A 543 -10.10 33.83 29.64
C PRO A 543 -9.34 34.00 28.33
N ALA A 544 -9.03 32.93 27.60
CA ALA A 544 -8.27 33.00 26.35
C ALA A 544 -9.07 33.69 25.23
N GLN A 545 -10.38 33.44 25.18
CA GLN A 545 -11.28 34.11 24.22
C GLN A 545 -11.45 35.59 24.56
N VAL A 546 -11.57 35.92 25.85
CA VAL A 546 -11.67 37.30 26.34
C VAL A 546 -10.40 38.08 26.03
N GLU A 547 -9.22 37.53 26.34
CA GLU A 547 -7.93 38.16 26.07
C GLU A 547 -7.73 38.39 24.56
N THR A 548 -8.05 37.38 23.76
CA THR A 548 -7.99 37.48 22.30
C THR A 548 -8.90 38.61 21.78
N ALA A 549 -10.14 38.68 22.28
CA ALA A 549 -11.09 39.72 21.88
C ALA A 549 -10.62 41.12 22.30
N GLN A 550 -10.05 41.29 23.49
CA GLN A 550 -9.49 42.57 23.95
C GLN A 550 -8.31 43.02 23.08
N ARG A 551 -7.38 42.10 22.79
CA ARG A 551 -6.19 42.38 22.00
C ARG A 551 -6.53 42.79 20.57
N GLU A 552 -7.46 42.07 19.93
CA GLU A 552 -7.89 42.39 18.57
C GLU A 552 -8.74 43.66 18.53
N LEU A 553 -9.56 43.94 19.55
CA LEU A 553 -10.33 45.18 19.65
C LEU A 553 -9.42 46.42 19.76
N ALA A 554 -8.29 46.31 20.47
CA ALA A 554 -7.31 47.39 20.59
C ALA A 554 -6.55 47.69 19.28
N ARG A 555 -6.56 46.75 18.32
CA ARG A 555 -5.86 46.87 17.03
C ARG A 555 -6.70 47.48 15.91
N LEU A 556 -8.01 47.69 16.13
CA LEU A 556 -9.00 48.14 15.13
C LEU A 556 -9.24 49.65 15.10
#